data_AF-A0A1V9Z8Q9-F1
#
_entry.id   AF-A0A1V9Z8Q9-F1
#
_cell.length_a   1.000
_cell.length_b   1.000
_cell.length_c   1.000
_cell.angle_alpha   90.00
_cell.angle_beta   90.00
_cell.angle_gamma   90.00
#
_symmetry.space_group_name_H-M   'P 1'
#
loop_
_entity.id
_entity.type
_entity.pdbx_description
1 polymer ?
#
loop_
_entity_poly.entity_id
_entity_poly.type
_entity_poly.pdbx_seq_one_letter_code
_entity_poly.pdbx_strand_id
1 'polypeptide(L)'
;MYENGCKNLCMDARDMEFKNESFDVVIDKSTLDAVMAGANTTALHSTQRIVREIHRVLTPNGIFVSISVHSLTFWQPIVQNLVHCQGHWIL
;
A
#
# COMPACT_ATOMS: atom_id res chain seq x y z
N MET A 1 -23.59 -1.42 -7.49
CA MET A 1 -23.11 -2.76 -7.10
C MET A 1 -22.53 -3.40 -8.35
N TYR A 2 -21.25 -3.78 -8.36
CA TYR A 2 -20.66 -4.48 -9.52
C TYR A 2 -21.19 -5.92 -9.55
N GLU A 3 -21.54 -6.44 -10.73
CA GLU A 3 -22.28 -7.72 -10.91
C GLU A 3 -21.64 -8.93 -10.23
N ASN A 4 -20.33 -8.89 -9.90
CA ASN A 4 -19.60 -9.97 -9.22
C ASN A 4 -18.92 -9.53 -7.91
N GLY A 5 -19.24 -8.34 -7.38
CA GLY A 5 -18.54 -7.78 -6.20
C GLY A 5 -17.07 -7.37 -6.43
N CYS A 6 -16.54 -7.54 -7.65
CA CYS A 6 -15.18 -7.18 -8.02
C CYS A 6 -15.15 -6.22 -9.20
N LYS A 7 -14.25 -5.23 -9.15
CA LYS A 7 -13.97 -4.29 -10.24
C LYS A 7 -12.46 -4.26 -10.50
N ASN A 8 -12.06 -4.51 -11.74
CA ASN A 8 -10.68 -4.35 -12.18
C ASN A 8 -10.50 -2.97 -12.80
N LEU A 9 -9.41 -2.29 -12.45
CA LEU A 9 -9.05 -0.97 -12.96
C LEU A 9 -7.57 -0.97 -13.33
N CYS A 10 -7.21 -0.31 -14.43
CA CYS A 10 -5.83 0.03 -14.73
C CYS A 10 -5.53 1.40 -14.12
N MET A 11 -4.52 1.49 -13.25
CA MET A 11 -4.21 2.70 -12.48
C MET A 11 -2.74 2.73 -12.09
N ASP A 12 -2.17 3.93 -11.94
CA ASP A 12 -0.84 4.11 -11.33
C ASP A 12 -0.98 4.15 -9.80
N ALA A 13 -0.38 3.18 -9.11
CA ALA A 13 -0.44 3.11 -7.65
C ALA A 13 0.23 4.31 -6.95
N ARG A 14 1.03 5.11 -7.66
CA ARG A 14 1.68 6.34 -7.15
C ARG A 14 0.73 7.56 -7.16
N ASP A 15 -0.44 7.42 -7.77
CA ASP A 15 -1.45 8.46 -7.95
C ASP A 15 -2.83 7.82 -8.19
N MET A 16 -3.47 7.35 -7.11
CA MET A 16 -4.72 6.60 -7.21
C MET A 16 -5.93 7.53 -7.34
N GLU A 17 -6.80 7.27 -8.32
CA GLU A 17 -8.03 8.06 -8.58
C GLU A 17 -9.19 7.69 -7.63
N PHE A 18 -8.88 7.40 -6.37
CA PHE A 18 -9.85 7.17 -5.31
C PHE A 18 -9.93 8.38 -4.38
N LYS A 19 -11.07 8.55 -3.69
CA LYS A 19 -11.18 9.57 -2.64
C LYS A 19 -10.36 9.15 -1.42
N ASN A 20 -10.11 10.09 -0.53
CA ASN A 20 -9.56 9.75 0.77
C ASN A 20 -10.53 8.82 1.52
N GLU A 21 -10.00 7.95 2.38
CA GLU A 21 -10.81 7.11 3.28
C GLU A 21 -11.88 6.29 2.55
N SER A 22 -11.54 5.73 1.38
CA SER A 22 -12.45 4.96 0.53
C SER A 22 -12.45 3.46 0.79
N PHE A 23 -11.46 2.93 1.53
CA PHE A 23 -11.31 1.50 1.76
C PHE A 23 -10.98 1.18 3.22
N ASP A 24 -11.64 0.14 3.75
CA ASP A 24 -11.31 -0.42 5.07
C ASP A 24 -10.09 -1.34 5.03
N VAL A 25 -9.78 -1.93 3.88
CA VAL A 25 -8.64 -2.83 3.71
C VAL A 25 -7.96 -2.54 2.38
N VAL A 26 -6.62 -2.45 2.41
CA VAL A 26 -5.78 -2.44 1.22
C VAL A 26 -4.81 -3.61 1.30
N ILE A 27 -4.69 -4.38 0.22
CA ILE A 27 -3.81 -5.54 0.13
C ILE A 27 -2.76 -5.27 -0.93
N ASP A 28 -1.49 -5.38 -0.57
CA ASP A 28 -0.39 -5.46 -1.52
C ASP A 28 0.22 -6.86 -1.52
N LYS A 29 0.41 -7.43 -2.73
CA LYS A 29 1.11 -8.70 -2.94
C LYS A 29 2.27 -8.46 -3.89
N SER A 30 3.44 -8.16 -3.32
CA SER A 30 4.69 -7.95 -4.05
C SER A 30 4.71 -6.79 -5.05
N THR A 31 3.74 -5.86 -5.06
CA THR A 31 3.82 -4.67 -5.92
C THR A 31 4.89 -3.72 -5.40
N LEU A 32 4.97 -3.51 -4.07
CA LEU A 32 6.03 -2.70 -3.48
C LEU A 32 7.42 -3.32 -3.72
N ASP A 33 7.55 -4.64 -3.64
CA ASP A 33 8.78 -5.37 -3.99
C ASP A 33 9.22 -5.04 -5.43
N ALA A 34 8.29 -5.15 -6.38
CA ALA A 34 8.57 -4.91 -7.80
C ALA A 34 9.00 -3.46 -8.07
N VAL A 35 8.39 -2.48 -7.41
CA VAL A 35 8.75 -1.07 -7.55
C VAL A 35 10.10 -0.78 -6.88
N MET A 36 10.39 -1.41 -5.75
CA MET A 36 11.68 -1.28 -5.05
C MET A 36 12.85 -2.05 -5.68
N ALA A 37 12.58 -2.95 -6.63
CA ALA A 37 13.61 -3.80 -7.25
C ALA A 37 14.79 -3.03 -7.86
N GLY A 38 14.56 -1.78 -8.29
CA GLY A 38 15.63 -0.91 -8.82
C GLY A 38 16.66 -0.45 -7.78
N ALA A 39 16.37 -0.60 -6.48
CA ALA A 39 17.25 -0.28 -5.34
C ALA A 39 17.96 1.08 -5.42
N ASN A 40 17.30 2.07 -6.02
CA ASN A 40 17.83 3.42 -6.23
C ASN A 40 16.88 4.48 -5.66
N THR A 41 17.29 5.74 -5.71
CA THR A 41 16.52 6.86 -5.16
C THR A 41 15.16 7.04 -5.84
N THR A 42 15.07 6.80 -7.15
CA THR A 42 13.81 6.87 -7.90
C THR A 42 12.83 5.76 -7.49
N ALA A 43 13.33 4.54 -7.30
CA ALA A 43 12.56 3.41 -6.80
C ALA A 43 12.02 3.69 -5.38
N LEU A 44 12.89 4.16 -4.48
CA LEU A 44 12.50 4.56 -3.12
C LEU A 44 11.41 5.63 -3.12
N HIS A 45 11.58 6.69 -3.92
CA HIS A 45 10.59 7.77 -4.01
C HIS A 45 9.25 7.27 -4.58
N SER A 46 9.28 6.39 -5.58
CA SER A 46 8.08 5.80 -6.17
C SER A 46 7.31 4.96 -5.15
N THR A 47 8.01 4.12 -4.41
CA THR A 47 7.42 3.31 -3.33
C THR A 47 6.85 4.16 -2.20
N GLN A 48 7.56 5.21 -1.79
CA GLN A 48 7.05 6.16 -0.79
C GLN A 48 5.78 6.89 -1.27
N ARG A 49 5.63 7.14 -2.57
CA ARG A 49 4.38 7.66 -3.14
C ARG A 49 3.24 6.65 -3.02
N ILE A 50 3.49 5.39 -3.36
CA ILE A 50 2.49 4.31 -3.23
C ILE A 50 2.04 4.17 -1.77
N VAL A 51 2.99 4.14 -0.82
CA VAL A 51 2.68 4.05 0.62
C VAL A 51 1.84 5.23 1.10
N ARG A 52 2.09 6.45 0.60
CA ARG A 52 1.26 7.63 0.91
C ARG A 52 -0.16 7.49 0.34
N GLU A 53 -0.29 6.98 -0.88
CA GLU A 53 -1.59 6.74 -1.48
C GLU A 53 -2.37 5.66 -0.73
N ILE A 54 -1.72 4.58 -0.30
CA ILE A 54 -2.32 3.54 0.56
C ILE A 54 -2.86 4.19 1.84
N HIS A 55 -2.04 4.98 2.55
CA HIS A 55 -2.50 5.68 3.77
C HIS A 55 -3.68 6.60 3.49
N ARG A 56 -3.65 7.35 2.37
CA ARG A 56 -4.70 8.31 2.01
C ARG A 56 -6.04 7.64 1.74
N VAL A 57 -6.04 6.50 1.05
CA VAL A 57 -7.28 5.81 0.66
C VAL A 57 -7.83 4.92 1.76
N LEU A 58 -7.02 4.55 2.76
CA LEU A 58 -7.49 3.84 3.95
C LEU A 58 -8.36 4.75 4.84
N THR A 59 -9.41 4.18 5.40
CA THR A 59 -10.19 4.81 6.49
C THR A 59 -9.31 4.95 7.75
N PRO A 60 -9.68 5.79 8.75
CA PRO A 60 -8.86 5.98 9.95
C PRO A 60 -8.54 4.68 10.73
N ASN A 61 -9.40 3.67 10.63
CA ASN A 61 -9.22 2.34 11.24
C ASN A 61 -8.92 1.24 10.20
N GLY A 62 -8.57 1.64 8.98
CA GLY A 62 -8.32 0.72 7.89
C GLY A 62 -7.05 -0.11 8.11
N ILE A 63 -7.02 -1.29 7.49
CA ILE A 63 -5.93 -2.25 7.62
C ILE A 63 -5.16 -2.33 6.30
N PHE A 64 -3.84 -2.14 6.38
CA PHE A 64 -2.93 -2.48 5.29
C PHE A 64 -2.35 -3.89 5.51
N VAL A 65 -2.53 -4.77 4.54
CA VAL A 65 -1.91 -6.10 4.51
C VAL A 65 -0.87 -6.14 3.40
N SER A 66 0.40 -6.37 3.76
CA SER A 66 1.48 -6.55 2.79
C SER A 66 2.01 -7.97 2.84
N ILE A 67 2.08 -8.60 1.67
CA ILE A 67 2.73 -9.89 1.50
C ILE A 67 3.93 -9.67 0.58
N SER A 68 5.12 -9.77 1.16
CA SER A 68 6.37 -9.35 0.54
C SER A 68 7.44 -10.45 0.63
N VAL A 69 8.41 -10.41 -0.27
CA VAL A 69 9.60 -11.29 -0.22
C VAL A 69 10.65 -10.82 0.80
N HIS A 70 10.59 -9.55 1.20
CA HIS A 70 11.43 -8.96 2.23
C HIS A 70 10.78 -9.00 3.61
N SER A 71 11.61 -9.00 4.66
CA SER A 71 11.15 -8.96 6.05
C SER A 71 10.64 -7.57 6.46
N LEU A 72 9.93 -7.49 7.59
CA LEU A 72 9.44 -6.22 8.13
C LEU A 72 10.56 -5.21 8.36
N THR A 73 11.76 -5.64 8.78
CA THR A 73 12.91 -4.76 9.01
C THR A 73 13.33 -4.01 7.76
N PHE A 74 13.18 -4.60 6.58
CA PHE A 74 13.45 -3.94 5.31
C PHE A 74 12.44 -2.81 5.04
N TRP A 75 11.16 -3.06 5.33
CA TRP A 75 10.07 -2.13 5.03
C TRP A 75 9.85 -1.05 6.09
N GLN A 76 10.25 -1.31 7.34
CA GLN A 76 9.98 -0.46 8.49
C GLN A 76 10.32 1.03 8.24
N PRO A 77 11.46 1.42 7.65
CA PRO A 77 11.77 2.83 7.40
C PRO A 77 10.81 3.51 6.41
N ILE A 78 10.18 2.74 5.53
CA ILE A 78 9.33 3.23 4.45
C ILE A 78 7.87 3.27 4.87
N VAL A 79 7.42 2.26 5.63
CA VAL A 79 6.01 2.12 6.02
C VAL A 79 5.68 2.74 7.37
N GLN A 80 6.63 3.37 8.07
CA GLN A 80 6.45 3.99 9.40
C GLN A 80 5.17 4.81 9.56
N ASN A 81 4.77 5.57 8.54
CA ASN A 81 3.54 6.38 8.57
C ASN A 81 2.24 5.56 8.51
N LEU A 82 2.30 4.30 8.07
CA LEU A 82 1.18 3.34 8.18
C LEU A 82 1.15 2.64 9.55
N VAL A 83 2.23 2.72 10.34
CA VAL A 83 2.36 1.99 11.62
C VAL A 83 1.66 2.70 12.78
N HIS A 84 1.20 3.95 12.60
CA HIS A 84 0.45 4.69 13.63
C HIS A 84 -1.04 4.31 13.73
N CYS A 85 -1.57 3.54 12.78
CA CYS A 85 -2.90 2.94 12.89
C CYS A 85 -2.78 1.64 13.70
N GLN A 86 -3.53 1.53 14.80
CA GLN A 86 -3.59 0.35 15.64
C GLN A 86 -4.23 -0.83 14.88
N GLY A 87 -3.44 -1.52 14.05
CA GLY A 87 -3.85 -2.69 13.29
C GLY A 87 -2.88 -3.84 13.54
N HIS A 88 -3.40 -4.97 14.02
CA HIS A 88 -2.66 -6.22 14.15
C HIS A 88 -2.11 -6.65 12.77
N TRP A 89 -0.80 -6.94 12.71
CA TRP A 89 -0.16 -7.52 11.53
C TRP A 89 -0.33 -9.04 11.54
N ILE A 90 -0.92 -9.62 10.49
CA ILE A 90 -0.84 -11.06 10.23
C ILE A 90 0.24 -11.23 9.15
N LEU A 91 1.38 -11.78 9.56
CA LEU A 91 2.43 -12.30 8.67
C LEU A 91 2.10 -13.73 8.26
#